data_AF-A0A137QEU1-F1
#
_entry.id   AF-A0A137QEU1-F1
#
_cell.length_a   1.000
_cell.length_b   1.000
_cell.length_c   1.000
_cell.angle_alpha   90.00
_cell.angle_beta   90.00
_cell.angle_gamma   90.00
#
_symmetry.space_group_name_H-M   'P 1'
#
loop_
_entity.id
_entity.type
_entity.pdbx_description
1 polymer ?
#
loop_
_entity_poly.entity_id
_entity_poly.type
_entity_poly.pdbx_seq_one_letter_code
_entity_poly.pdbx_strand_id
1 'polypeptide(L)'
;MPRAPRNHSKTYKVPRRPFESARLDAELKLAGEYGLRNKREIWRIALTLSKIRRAARELLKLDDKDPKRLFEGNALIRRLVRIGVLDESRMRLDYVLALKIEDFLERRLQTQVFKSGLAKSIHHARVLIRQRHIR
;
A
#
# COMPACT_ATOMS: atom_id res chain seq x y z
N MET A 1 -29.84 -11.62 25.65
CA MET A 1 -28.80 -12.40 24.95
C MET A 1 -27.60 -11.50 24.67
N PRO A 2 -26.40 -11.77 25.22
CA PRO A 2 -25.20 -11.02 24.84
C PRO A 2 -24.87 -11.27 23.36
N ARG A 3 -24.64 -10.19 22.60
CA ARG A 3 -24.30 -10.25 21.16
C ARG A 3 -22.79 -10.35 21.00
N ALA A 4 -22.32 -11.18 20.08
CA ALA A 4 -20.90 -11.27 19.76
C ALA A 4 -20.33 -9.89 19.39
N PRO A 5 -19.18 -9.48 19.97
CA PRO A 5 -18.60 -8.17 19.71
C PRO A 5 -18.06 -8.07 18.27
N ARG A 6 -18.11 -6.87 17.68
CA ARG A 6 -17.52 -6.60 16.36
C ARG A 6 -16.02 -6.32 16.50
N ASN A 7 -15.21 -6.98 15.69
CA ASN A 7 -13.77 -6.72 15.63
C ASN A 7 -13.47 -5.36 14.99
N HIS A 8 -12.67 -4.54 15.65
CA HIS A 8 -12.16 -3.27 15.14
C HIS A 8 -10.63 -3.28 15.11
N SER A 9 -10.02 -2.63 14.12
CA SER A 9 -8.56 -2.64 13.94
C SER A 9 -8.03 -1.29 13.50
N LYS A 10 -6.84 -0.94 13.98
CA LYS A 10 -6.14 0.29 13.59
C LYS A 10 -5.44 0.08 12.25
N THR A 11 -5.68 1.00 11.31
CA THR A 11 -5.17 0.91 9.93
C THR A 11 -3.94 1.77 9.67
N TYR A 12 -3.45 2.51 10.65
CA TYR A 12 -2.29 3.41 10.53
C TYR A 12 -1.44 3.39 11.81
N LYS A 13 -0.18 3.76 11.69
CA LYS A 13 0.74 3.93 12.82
C LYS A 13 1.38 5.31 12.74
N VAL A 14 1.42 6.02 13.86
CA VAL A 14 2.03 7.36 13.94
C VAL A 14 3.56 7.21 14.03
N PRO A 15 4.34 8.04 13.33
CA PRO A 15 5.80 8.07 13.46
C PRO A 15 6.24 8.32 14.90
N ARG A 16 7.38 7.74 15.31
CA ARG A 16 7.92 7.93 16.66
C ARG A 16 8.39 9.36 16.91
N ARG A 17 9.01 9.99 15.90
CA ARG A 17 9.49 11.38 15.95
C ARG A 17 8.49 12.30 15.25
N PRO A 18 7.75 13.14 15.99
CA PRO A 18 6.70 13.98 15.41
C PRO A 18 7.24 15.07 14.47
N PHE A 19 8.38 15.68 14.80
CA PHE A 19 8.95 16.84 14.10
C PHE A 19 10.32 16.51 13.52
N GLU A 20 10.31 15.79 12.39
CA GLU A 20 11.52 15.43 11.65
C GLU A 20 11.37 16.02 10.24
N SER A 21 12.13 17.07 9.94
CA SER A 21 12.01 17.86 8.71
C SER A 21 12.04 16.97 7.46
N ALA A 22 13.07 16.13 7.33
CA ALA A 22 13.23 15.21 6.20
C ALA A 22 11.99 14.32 5.96
N ARG A 23 11.36 13.81 7.04
CA ARG A 23 10.12 13.02 6.92
C ARG A 23 8.94 13.89 6.53
N LEU A 24 8.82 15.09 7.12
CA LEU A 24 7.73 16.01 6.82
C LEU A 24 7.74 16.44 5.36
N ASP A 25 8.92 16.72 4.81
CA ASP A 25 9.13 17.13 3.42
C ASP A 25 8.85 15.98 2.45
N ALA A 26 9.34 14.77 2.75
CA ALA A 26 9.05 13.58 1.95
C ALA A 26 7.54 13.26 1.93
N GLU A 27 6.86 13.34 3.07
CA GLU A 27 5.41 13.16 3.16
C GLU A 27 4.64 14.25 2.40
N LEU A 28 5.12 15.49 2.43
CA LEU A 28 4.49 16.60 1.71
C LEU A 28 4.63 16.42 0.20
N LYS A 29 5.81 16.00 -0.27
CA LYS A 29 6.06 15.66 -1.68
C LYS A 29 5.11 14.57 -2.15
N LEU A 30 5.00 13.46 -1.40
CA LEU A 30 4.06 12.38 -1.71
C LEU A 30 2.60 12.85 -1.70
N ALA A 31 2.23 13.73 -0.76
CA ALA A 31 0.88 14.26 -0.70
C ALA A 31 0.53 15.13 -1.91
N GLY A 32 1.47 15.96 -2.37
CA GLY A 32 1.32 16.77 -3.57
C GLY A 32 1.22 15.91 -4.84
N GLU A 33 2.19 15.02 -5.04
CA GLU A 33 2.30 14.17 -6.23
C GLU A 33 1.11 13.21 -6.40
N TYR A 34 0.54 12.71 -5.31
CA TYR A 34 -0.59 11.77 -5.35
C TYR A 34 -1.92 12.40 -4.93
N GLY A 35 -1.97 13.72 -4.74
CA GLY A 35 -3.17 14.48 -4.35
C GLY A 35 -3.88 13.91 -3.11
N LEU A 36 -3.11 13.68 -2.05
CA LEU A 36 -3.59 13.15 -0.78
C LEU A 36 -4.09 14.29 0.12
N ARG A 37 -5.18 14.06 0.85
CA ARG A 37 -5.74 15.09 1.76
C ARG A 37 -4.97 15.18 3.08
N ASN A 38 -4.46 14.05 3.58
CA ASN A 38 -3.85 13.98 4.91
C ASN A 38 -2.69 12.99 4.97
N LYS A 39 -1.78 13.23 5.91
CA LYS A 39 -0.64 12.33 6.20
C LYS A 39 -1.09 10.94 6.67
N ARG A 40 -2.29 10.84 7.23
CA ARG A 40 -2.88 9.56 7.64
C ARG A 40 -3.07 8.60 6.45
N GLU A 41 -3.37 9.09 5.25
CA GLU A 41 -3.42 8.25 4.04
C GLU A 41 -2.05 7.60 3.75
N ILE A 42 -0.96 8.37 3.90
CA ILE A 42 0.41 7.86 3.76
C ILE A 42 0.71 6.82 4.85
N TRP A 43 0.38 7.13 6.11
CA TRP A 43 0.63 6.23 7.24
C TRP A 43 -0.14 4.91 7.16
N ARG A 44 -1.31 4.90 6.51
CA ARG A 44 -2.05 3.66 6.24
C ARG A 44 -1.28 2.75 5.28
N ILE A 45 -0.75 3.32 4.20
CA ILE A 45 0.03 2.57 3.21
C ILE A 45 1.34 2.10 3.83
N ALA A 46 2.02 2.96 4.59
CA ALA A 46 3.23 2.60 5.32
C ALA A 46 2.99 1.43 6.29
N LEU A 47 1.85 1.40 7.00
CA LEU A 47 1.51 0.28 7.87
C LEU A 47 1.28 -1.01 7.06
N THR A 48 0.55 -0.93 5.95
CA THR A 48 0.30 -2.08 5.06
C THR A 48 1.61 -2.64 4.51
N LEU A 49 2.49 -1.79 3.98
CA LEU A 49 3.82 -2.16 3.50
C LEU A 49 4.65 -2.79 4.63
N SER A 50 4.61 -2.22 5.84
CA SER A 50 5.32 -2.78 6.99
C SER A 50 4.83 -4.18 7.38
N LYS A 51 3.52 -4.46 7.27
CA LYS A 51 2.96 -5.80 7.54
C LYS A 51 3.41 -6.80 6.46
N ILE A 52 3.38 -6.39 5.20
CA ILE A 52 3.82 -7.21 4.07
C ILE A 52 5.31 -7.55 4.19
N ARG A 53 6.17 -6.55 4.43
CA ARG A 53 7.61 -6.75 4.64
C ARG A 53 7.89 -7.62 5.86
N ARG A 54 7.11 -7.49 6.94
CA ARG A 54 7.24 -8.38 8.12
C ARG A 54 6.94 -9.83 7.74
N ALA A 55 5.84 -10.08 7.04
CA ALA A 55 5.50 -11.43 6.58
C ALA A 55 6.60 -12.00 5.68
N ALA A 56 7.08 -11.23 4.70
CA ALA A 56 8.17 -11.67 3.82
C ALA A 56 9.45 -12.02 4.61
N ARG A 57 9.83 -11.21 5.62
CA ARG A 57 11.00 -11.53 6.47
C ARG A 57 10.83 -12.80 7.29
N GLU A 58 9.64 -13.09 7.80
CA GLU A 58 9.41 -14.35 8.54
C GLU A 58 9.50 -15.57 7.59
N LEU A 59 9.00 -15.43 6.37
CA LEU A 59 9.06 -16.51 5.37
C LEU A 59 10.49 -16.75 4.86
N LEU A 60 11.30 -15.70 4.70
CA LEU A 60 12.70 -15.82 4.26
C LEU A 60 13.63 -16.46 5.30
N LYS A 61 13.21 -16.61 6.56
CA LYS A 61 13.98 -17.36 7.57
C LYS A 61 13.84 -18.87 7.40
N LEU A 62 12.75 -19.34 6.81
CA LEU A 62 12.46 -20.74 6.61
C LEU A 62 13.24 -21.26 5.40
N ASP A 63 13.49 -22.57 5.35
CA ASP A 63 14.11 -23.20 4.19
C ASP A 63 13.24 -23.02 2.92
N ASP A 64 13.88 -23.01 1.75
CA ASP A 64 13.21 -22.82 0.47
C ASP A 64 12.16 -23.91 0.18
N LYS A 65 12.35 -25.12 0.73
CA LYS A 65 11.44 -26.26 0.56
C LYS A 65 10.38 -26.37 1.65
N ASP A 66 10.39 -25.48 2.63
CA ASP A 66 9.40 -25.50 3.71
C ASP A 66 7.97 -25.30 3.15
N PRO A 67 6.99 -26.15 3.52
CA PRO A 67 5.65 -26.09 2.96
C PRO A 67 4.93 -24.78 3.28
N LYS A 68 5.20 -24.19 4.45
CA LYS A 68 4.61 -22.90 4.85
C LYS A 68 5.19 -21.77 4.00
N ARG A 69 6.50 -21.78 3.75
CA ARG A 69 7.15 -20.79 2.88
C ARG A 69 6.59 -20.83 1.46
N LEU A 70 6.47 -22.02 0.89
CA LEU A 70 5.93 -22.22 -0.45
C LEU A 70 4.47 -21.75 -0.54
N PHE A 71 3.63 -22.11 0.43
CA PHE A 71 2.22 -21.74 0.39
C PHE A 71 1.99 -20.23 0.66
N GLU A 72 2.44 -19.73 1.81
CA GLU A 72 2.21 -18.34 2.21
C GLU A 72 3.00 -17.36 1.34
N GLY A 73 4.21 -17.73 0.90
CA GLY A 73 5.03 -16.92 0.01
C GLY A 73 4.38 -16.73 -1.36
N ASN A 74 3.91 -17.81 -1.98
CA ASN A 74 3.18 -17.73 -3.24
C ASN A 74 1.86 -16.97 -3.09
N ALA A 75 1.13 -17.16 -1.99
CA ALA A 75 -0.08 -16.39 -1.72
C ALA A 75 0.19 -14.88 -1.59
N LEU A 76 1.28 -14.50 -0.92
CA LEU A 76 1.69 -13.12 -0.76
C LEU A 76 2.04 -12.47 -2.11
N ILE A 77 2.85 -13.15 -2.92
CA ILE A 77 3.26 -12.69 -4.25
C ILE A 77 2.04 -12.57 -5.17
N ARG A 78 1.18 -13.59 -5.25
CA ARG A 78 -0.05 -13.56 -6.05
C ARG A 78 -0.95 -12.37 -5.69
N ARG A 79 -1.07 -12.04 -4.40
CA ARG A 79 -1.86 -10.88 -3.96
C ARG A 79 -1.26 -9.56 -4.45
N LEU A 80 0.08 -9.43 -4.43
CA LEU A 80 0.77 -8.21 -4.87
C LEU A 80 0.70 -8.02 -6.38
N VAL A 81 0.87 -9.10 -7.14
CA VAL A 81 0.71 -9.11 -8.61
C VAL A 81 -0.72 -8.76 -8.99
N ARG A 82 -1.74 -9.34 -8.33
CA ARG A 82 -3.15 -9.03 -8.60
C ARG A 82 -3.49 -7.55 -8.41
N ILE A 83 -2.92 -6.90 -7.39
CA ILE A 83 -3.13 -5.47 -7.18
C ILE A 83 -2.33 -4.65 -8.20
N GLY A 84 -1.28 -5.22 -8.79
CA GLY A 84 -0.38 -4.59 -9.75
C GLY A 84 0.76 -3.80 -9.11
N VAL A 85 1.12 -4.13 -7.87
CA VAL A 85 2.24 -3.50 -7.14
C VAL A 85 3.58 -4.15 -7.54
N LEU A 86 3.55 -5.42 -7.92
CA LEU A 86 4.71 -6.19 -8.34
C LEU A 86 4.49 -6.70 -9.76
N ASP A 87 5.53 -6.65 -10.58
CA ASP A 87 5.51 -7.16 -11.94
C ASP A 87 5.65 -8.71 -11.96
N GLU A 88 5.11 -9.35 -13.00
CA GLU A 88 5.14 -10.80 -13.17
C GLU A 88 6.57 -11.34 -13.34
N SER A 89 7.49 -10.52 -13.83
CA SER A 89 8.91 -10.88 -13.92
C SER A 89 9.61 -10.98 -12.55
N ARG A 90 9.02 -10.41 -11.48
CA ARG A 90 9.65 -10.24 -10.16
C ARG A 90 9.01 -11.09 -9.07
N MET A 91 8.69 -12.36 -9.36
CA MET A 91 8.02 -13.27 -8.41
C MET A 91 8.96 -13.90 -7.36
N ARG A 92 9.82 -13.10 -6.71
CA ARG A 92 10.65 -13.52 -5.57
C ARG A 92 10.33 -12.72 -4.32
N LEU A 93 10.44 -13.36 -3.15
CA LEU A 93 10.20 -12.72 -1.86
C LEU A 93 11.17 -11.55 -1.58
N ASP A 94 12.38 -11.60 -2.14
CA ASP A 94 13.38 -10.53 -2.01
C ASP A 94 12.88 -9.20 -2.57
N TYR A 95 12.18 -9.22 -3.72
CA TYR A 95 11.61 -8.02 -4.34
C TYR A 95 10.49 -7.42 -3.50
N VAL A 96 9.77 -8.23 -2.71
CA VAL A 96 8.74 -7.75 -1.78
C VAL A 96 9.34 -6.86 -0.69
N LEU A 97 10.60 -7.09 -0.29
CA LEU A 97 11.30 -6.24 0.67
C LEU A 97 11.67 -4.87 0.09
N ALA A 98 11.96 -4.81 -1.22
CA ALA A 98 12.36 -3.60 -1.93
C ALA A 98 11.18 -2.66 -2.28
N LEU A 99 9.94 -3.12 -2.17
CA LEU A 99 8.73 -2.34 -2.49
C LEU A 99 8.69 -1.00 -1.76
N LYS A 100 8.38 0.08 -2.47
CA LYS A 100 8.29 1.43 -1.92
C LYS A 100 6.83 1.82 -1.64
N ILE A 101 6.62 3.02 -1.10
CA ILE A 101 5.26 3.51 -0.79
C ILE A 101 4.57 3.96 -2.09
N GLU A 102 5.35 4.50 -3.00
CA GLU A 102 5.00 4.94 -4.34
C GLU A 102 4.32 3.82 -5.12
N ASP A 103 4.88 2.60 -5.10
CA ASP A 103 4.31 1.44 -5.81
C ASP A 103 2.85 1.16 -5.42
N PHE A 104 2.47 1.42 -4.15
CA PHE A 104 1.08 1.30 -3.69
C PHE A 104 0.23 2.53 -4.01
N LEU A 105 0.83 3.73 -3.97
CA LEU A 105 0.15 4.97 -4.29
C LEU A 105 -0.19 5.05 -5.79
N GLU A 106 0.65 4.50 -6.66
CA GLU A 106 0.38 4.39 -8.09
C GLU A 106 -0.85 3.53 -8.42
N ARG A 107 -1.15 2.53 -7.57
CA ARG A 107 -2.29 1.63 -7.75
C ARG A 107 -3.60 2.15 -7.16
N ARG A 108 -3.63 3.37 -6.62
CA ARG A 108 -4.88 3.98 -6.15
C ARG A 108 -5.80 4.30 -7.33
N LEU A 109 -7.10 4.15 -7.13
CA LEU A 109 -8.09 4.53 -8.16
C LEU A 109 -7.91 5.97 -8.64
N GLN A 110 -7.58 6.89 -7.75
CA GLN A 110 -7.30 8.29 -8.07
C GLN A 110 -6.16 8.47 -9.09
N THR A 111 -5.04 7.76 -8.89
CA THR A 111 -3.90 7.80 -9.82
C THR A 111 -4.16 7.05 -11.09
N GLN A 112 -4.85 5.91 -11.02
CA GLN A 112 -5.24 5.15 -12.21
C GLN A 112 -6.16 5.99 -13.12
N VAL A 113 -7.19 6.63 -12.58
CA VAL A 113 -8.09 7.52 -13.32
C VAL A 113 -7.36 8.68 -13.99
N PHE A 114 -6.38 9.27 -13.29
CA PHE A 114 -5.54 10.32 -13.85
C PHE A 114 -4.64 9.79 -14.98
N LYS A 115 -3.93 8.67 -14.76
CA LYS A 115 -3.06 8.05 -15.77
C LYS A 115 -3.85 7.56 -17.00
N SER A 116 -5.11 7.15 -16.84
CA SER A 116 -6.02 6.78 -17.94
C SER A 116 -6.55 7.97 -18.74
N GLY A 117 -6.19 9.22 -18.41
CA GLY A 117 -6.63 10.41 -19.13
C GLY A 117 -8.07 10.85 -18.89
N LEU A 118 -8.82 10.15 -18.02
CA LEU A 118 -10.22 10.47 -17.68
C LEU A 118 -10.34 11.77 -16.87
N ALA A 119 -9.26 12.21 -16.23
CA ALA A 119 -9.21 13.44 -15.46
C ALA A 119 -8.01 14.31 -15.87
N LYS A 120 -8.24 15.61 -15.99
CA LYS A 120 -7.20 16.63 -16.27
C LYS A 120 -6.11 16.75 -15.20
N SER A 121 -6.41 16.39 -13.95
CA SER A 121 -5.46 16.46 -12.83
C SER A 121 -5.77 15.40 -11.77
N ILE A 122 -4.80 15.10 -10.91
CA ILE A 122 -4.97 14.17 -9.78
C ILE A 122 -6.05 14.65 -8.79
N HIS A 123 -6.19 15.97 -8.63
CA HIS A 123 -7.26 16.55 -7.81
C HIS A 123 -8.63 16.42 -8.47
N HIS A 124 -8.70 16.62 -9.80
CA HIS A 124 -9.92 16.40 -10.57
C HIS A 124 -10.36 14.93 -10.51
N ALA A 125 -9.43 13.97 -10.64
CA ALA A 125 -9.71 12.55 -10.48
C ALA A 125 -10.39 12.24 -9.14
N ARG A 126 -9.90 12.86 -8.05
CA ARG A 126 -10.48 12.67 -6.71
C ARG A 126 -11.93 13.16 -6.61
N VAL A 127 -12.25 14.27 -7.27
CA VAL A 127 -13.60 14.84 -7.30
C VAL A 127 -14.54 13.95 -8.11
N LEU A 128 -14.13 13.49 -9.30
CA LEU A 128 -14.94 12.59 -10.14
C LEU A 128 -15.28 11.27 -9.43
N ILE A 129 -14.30 10.66 -8.76
CA ILE A 129 -14.52 9.45 -7.96
C ILE A 129 -15.54 9.73 -6.85
N ARG A 130 -15.38 10.84 -6.12
CA ARG A 130 -16.27 11.20 -5.01
C ARG A 130 -17.69 11.49 -5.48
N GLN A 131 -17.85 12.09 -6.66
CA GLN A 131 -19.13 12.39 -7.30
C GLN A 131 -19.76 11.17 -7.98
N ARG A 132 -19.11 10.00 -7.95
CA ARG A 132 -19.59 8.74 -8.56
C ARG A 132 -19.71 8.81 -10.08
N HIS A 133 -18.86 9.60 -10.74
CA HIS A 133 -18.79 9.67 -12.21
C HIS A 133 -17.95 8.53 -12.82
N ILE A 134 -17.38 7.66 -11.97
CA ILE A 134 -16.48 6.56 -12.36
C ILE A 134 -17.04 5.27 -11.78
N ARG A 135 -17.08 4.21 -12.60
CA ARG A 135 -17.54 2.87 -12.24
C ARG A 135 -16.39 1.88 -12.27
#